data_AF-A0AAV4PAW1-F1
#
_entry.id   AF-A0AAV4PAW1-F1
#
_cell.length_a   1.000
_cell.length_b   1.000
_cell.length_c   1.000
_cell.angle_alpha   90.00
_cell.angle_beta   90.00
_cell.angle_gamma   90.00
#
_symmetry.space_group_name_H-M   'P 1'
#
loop_
_entity.id
_entity.type
_entity.pdbx_description
1 polymer ?
#
loop_
_entity_poly.entity_id
_entity_poly.type
_entity_poly.pdbx_seq_one_letter_code
_entity_poly.pdbx_strand_id
1 'polypeptide(L)'
;MCGKECGTAMMLSPWIEPRERDVKLIFRYKLYGTSNVYLRLYLKTDDGKQQTLFSKAGNYKLTFPEEWSARVLHYRPHLRTTGTVFELIPADFQRKL
;
A
#
# COMPACT_ATOMS: atom_id res chain seq x y z
N MET A 1 -6.43 14.55 -18.06
CA MET A 1 -6.57 13.19 -18.66
C MET A 1 -5.20 12.56 -18.61
N CYS A 2 -5.03 11.48 -17.84
CA CYS A 2 -3.76 10.76 -17.77
C CYS A 2 -3.58 9.97 -19.09
N GLY A 3 -2.52 10.25 -19.86
CA GLY A 3 -2.25 9.64 -21.17
C GLY A 3 -1.55 8.28 -21.03
N LYS A 4 -2.00 7.28 -21.81
CA LYS A 4 -1.46 5.93 -22.14
C LYS A 4 -0.62 5.09 -21.16
N GLU A 5 -0.13 5.58 -20.03
CA GLU A 5 0.77 4.88 -19.10
C GLU A 5 0.33 5.01 -17.62
N CYS A 6 -0.97 5.04 -17.38
CA CYS A 6 -1.53 5.08 -16.03
C CYS A 6 -1.68 3.65 -15.53
N GLY A 7 -0.65 3.14 -14.87
CA GLY A 7 -0.61 1.79 -14.31
C GLY A 7 -0.67 1.80 -12.78
N THR A 8 -1.24 0.74 -12.21
CA THR A 8 -1.05 0.42 -10.81
C THR A 8 0.22 -0.42 -10.67
N ALA A 9 1.07 -0.12 -9.68
CA ALA A 9 2.17 -0.99 -9.31
C ALA A 9 1.81 -1.75 -8.04
N MET A 10 2.06 -3.07 -8.02
CA MET A 10 1.76 -3.94 -6.89
C MET A 10 2.99 -4.73 -6.47
N MET A 11 3.22 -4.80 -5.16
CA MET A 11 4.19 -5.69 -4.55
C MET A 11 3.48 -6.55 -3.50
N LEU A 12 3.69 -7.86 -3.58
CA LEU A 12 3.07 -8.85 -2.72
C LEU A 12 4.13 -9.47 -1.83
N SER A 13 3.90 -9.50 -0.52
CA SER A 13 4.70 -10.32 0.38
C SER A 13 4.34 -11.80 0.23
N PRO A 14 5.19 -12.72 0.72
CA PRO A 14 4.79 -14.11 0.97
C PRO A 14 3.57 -14.18 1.90
N TRP A 15 2.96 -15.37 1.94
CA TRP A 15 1.87 -15.69 2.87
C TRP A 15 2.31 -15.50 4.32
N ILE A 16 1.39 -15.02 5.14
CA ILE A 16 1.61 -14.86 6.58
C ILE A 16 0.61 -15.77 7.29
N GLU A 17 1.15 -16.72 8.05
CA GLU A 17 0.34 -17.62 8.87
C GLU A 17 -0.41 -16.84 9.96
N PRO A 18 -1.61 -17.31 10.35
CA PRO A 18 -2.38 -16.71 11.42
C PRO A 18 -1.57 -16.64 12.72
N ARG A 19 -1.78 -15.56 13.49
CA ARG A 19 -1.14 -15.37 14.79
C ARG A 19 -2.11 -14.78 15.78
N GLU A 20 -2.13 -15.35 16.98
CA GLU A 20 -2.91 -14.85 18.13
C GLU A 20 -2.32 -13.57 18.76
N ARG A 21 -1.17 -13.10 18.26
CA ARG A 21 -0.47 -11.91 18.76
C ARG A 21 -0.35 -10.84 17.69
N ASP A 22 -0.27 -9.59 18.15
CA ASP A 22 -0.02 -8.46 17.28
C ASP A 22 1.34 -8.59 16.60
N VAL A 23 1.35 -8.28 15.31
CA VAL A 23 2.53 -8.24 14.45
C VAL A 23 2.84 -6.79 14.16
N LYS A 24 4.14 -6.49 14.11
CA LYS A 24 4.66 -5.17 13.75
C LYS A 24 5.18 -5.20 12.31
N LEU A 25 4.61 -4.37 11.44
CA LEU A 25 5.12 -4.12 10.10
C LEU A 25 5.74 -2.72 10.06
N ILE A 26 6.97 -2.65 9.61
CA ILE A 26 7.73 -1.40 9.51
C ILE A 26 8.12 -1.24 8.06
N PHE A 27 7.82 -0.08 7.48
CA PHE A 27 8.25 0.23 6.12
C PHE A 27 8.66 1.70 6.01
N ARG A 28 9.53 1.96 5.04
CA ARG A 28 9.98 3.31 4.67
C ARG A 28 9.67 3.54 3.20
N TYR A 29 9.27 4.75 2.86
CA TYR A 29 8.95 5.12 1.49
C TYR A 29 9.33 6.56 1.18
N LYS A 30 9.62 6.82 -0.10
CA LYS A 30 9.71 8.14 -0.70
C LYS A 30 8.74 8.17 -1.87
N LEU A 31 7.91 9.21 -1.92
CA LEU A 31 6.97 9.43 -3.01
C LEU A 31 7.42 10.70 -3.75
N TYR A 32 7.71 10.56 -5.03
CA TYR A 32 8.11 11.64 -5.93
C TYR A 32 7.47 11.42 -7.29
N GLY A 33 7.25 12.49 -8.04
CA GLY A 33 6.60 12.41 -9.35
C GLY A 33 5.72 13.62 -9.64
N THR A 34 5.02 13.58 -10.76
CA THR A 34 4.12 14.66 -11.20
C THR A 34 2.65 14.27 -11.10
N SER A 35 2.36 12.99 -10.89
CA SER A 35 1.01 12.44 -10.86
C SER A 35 0.52 12.26 -9.44
N ASN A 36 -0.73 12.62 -9.17
CA ASN A 36 -1.41 12.25 -7.93
C ASN A 36 -1.62 10.73 -7.90
N VAL A 37 -0.94 10.04 -6.98
CA VAL A 37 -1.16 8.62 -6.68
C VAL A 37 -1.43 8.39 -5.19
N TYR A 38 -1.97 7.24 -4.85
CA TYR A 38 -2.19 6.75 -3.50
C TYR A 38 -1.24 5.61 -3.23
N LEU A 39 -0.51 5.68 -2.12
CA LEU A 39 0.18 4.52 -1.58
C LEU A 39 -0.76 3.81 -0.62
N ARG A 40 -1.18 2.60 -0.98
CA ARG A 40 -2.05 1.74 -0.18
C ARG A 40 -1.30 0.50 0.27
N LEU A 41 -1.64 0.05 1.46
CA LEU A 41 -1.16 -1.17 2.07
C LEU A 41 -2.33 -1.91 2.69
N TYR A 42 -2.51 -3.17 2.32
CA TYR A 42 -3.61 -3.98 2.83
C TYR A 42 -3.21 -5.44 2.98
N LEU A 43 -3.90 -6.16 3.86
CA LEU A 43 -3.84 -7.62 3.92
C LEU A 43 -4.85 -8.19 2.96
N LYS A 44 -4.45 -9.22 2.22
CA LYS A 44 -5.36 -10.04 1.43
C LYS A 44 -5.50 -11.40 2.10
N THR A 45 -6.70 -11.71 2.57
CA THR A 45 -7.03 -12.98 3.22
C THR A 45 -7.39 -14.05 2.20
N ASP A 46 -7.29 -15.32 2.59
CA ASP A 46 -7.61 -16.46 1.71
C ASP A 46 -9.07 -16.48 1.25
N ASP A 47 -9.98 -15.90 2.04
CA ASP A 47 -11.39 -15.71 1.66
C ASP A 47 -11.61 -14.57 0.65
N GLY A 48 -10.52 -13.99 0.12
CA GLY A 48 -10.55 -12.93 -0.88
C GLY A 48 -10.81 -11.53 -0.32
N LYS A 49 -11.03 -11.38 0.99
CA LYS A 49 -11.25 -10.06 1.61
C LYS A 49 -9.97 -9.26 1.69
N GLN A 50 -10.15 -7.94 1.78
CA GLN A 50 -9.06 -6.98 1.92
C GLN A 50 -9.24 -6.17 3.20
N GLN A 51 -8.20 -6.13 4.03
CA GLN A 51 -8.14 -5.24 5.18
C GLN A 51 -7.08 -4.16 4.93
N THR A 52 -7.53 -2.92 4.71
CA THR A 52 -6.60 -1.79 4.57
C THR A 52 -5.88 -1.54 5.89
N LEU A 53 -4.55 -1.60 5.86
CA LEU A 53 -3.69 -1.28 7.01
C LEU A 53 -3.20 0.16 6.95
N PHE A 54 -2.97 0.69 5.75
CA PHE A 54 -2.53 2.06 5.54
C PHE A 54 -2.94 2.57 4.16
N SER A 55 -3.29 3.85 4.10
CA SER A 55 -3.49 4.56 2.85
C SER A 55 -3.01 5.99 3.02
N LYS A 56 -2.29 6.49 2.01
CA LYS A 56 -1.88 7.89 1.95
C LYS A 56 -1.96 8.38 0.53
N ALA A 57 -2.73 9.46 0.33
CA ALA A 57 -2.58 10.29 -0.85
C ALA A 57 -1.17 10.89 -0.86
N GLY A 58 -0.39 10.62 -1.89
CA GLY A 58 0.84 11.37 -2.09
C GLY A 58 0.51 12.74 -2.65
N ASN A 59 1.21 13.75 -2.14
CA ASN A 59 1.28 15.06 -2.79
C ASN A 59 2.68 15.15 -3.35
N TYR A 60 2.80 15.11 -4.67
CA TYR A 60 4.06 14.79 -5.33
C TYR A 60 4.77 16.10 -5.67
N LYS A 61 5.91 16.31 -5.01
CA LYS A 61 6.83 17.38 -5.35
C LYS A 61 7.58 16.98 -6.63
N LEU A 62 7.89 17.97 -7.45
CA LEU A 62 8.80 17.81 -8.60
C LEU A 62 10.22 17.42 -8.17
N THR A 63 10.55 17.59 -6.88
CA THR A 63 11.84 17.24 -6.29
C THR A 63 11.76 15.93 -5.52
N PHE A 64 12.76 15.08 -5.72
CA PHE A 64 12.90 13.83 -4.96
C PHE A 64 13.11 14.18 -3.47
N PRO A 65 12.31 13.62 -2.54
CA PRO A 65 12.45 13.93 -1.11
C PRO A 65 13.83 13.54 -0.57
N GLU A 66 14.46 14.41 0.20
CA GLU A 66 15.70 14.10 0.93
C GLU A 66 15.46 13.08 2.03
N GLU A 67 14.35 13.24 2.77
CA GLU A 67 14.00 12.40 3.91
C GLU A 67 13.07 11.24 3.56
N TRP A 68 13.26 10.11 4.24
CA TRP A 68 12.36 8.96 4.15
C TRP A 68 11.15 9.14 5.07
N SER A 69 9.95 8.83 4.57
CA SER A 69 8.80 8.64 5.44
C SER A 69 8.87 7.24 6.06
N ALA A 70 8.77 7.15 7.38
CA ALA A 70 8.70 5.86 8.10
C ALA A 70 7.29 5.61 8.65
N ARG A 71 6.84 4.36 8.61
CA ARG A 71 5.59 3.92 9.21
C ARG A 71 5.80 2.63 9.99
N VAL A 72 5.10 2.56 11.11
CA VAL A 72 4.99 1.39 11.97
C VAL A 72 3.52 1.08 12.08
N LEU A 73 3.13 -0.11 11.66
CA LEU A 73 1.77 -0.60 11.75
C LEU A 73 1.74 -1.82 12.67
N HIS A 74 0.70 -1.86 13.49
CA HIS A 74 0.39 -2.98 14.35
C HIS A 74 -0.91 -3.60 13.84
N TYR A 75 -0.89 -4.91 13.59
CA TYR A 75 -2.07 -5.63 13.12
C TYR A 75 -2.02 -7.08 13.60
N ARG A 76 -3.19 -7.73 13.65
CA ARG A 76 -3.30 -9.13 14.04
C ARG A 76 -3.88 -9.95 12.88
N PRO A 77 -3.08 -10.83 12.26
CA PRO A 77 -3.58 -11.70 11.21
C PRO A 77 -4.37 -12.85 11.84
N HIS A 78 -5.68 -12.67 11.99
CA HIS A 78 -6.59 -13.68 12.53
C HIS A 78 -6.95 -14.78 11.54
N LEU A 79 -6.84 -14.47 10.25
CA LEU A 79 -7.10 -15.40 9.15
C LEU A 79 -5.79 -15.65 8.41
N ARG A 80 -5.75 -16.76 7.68
CA ARG A 80 -4.63 -17.00 6.77
C ARG A 80 -4.63 -15.89 5.72
N THR A 81 -3.47 -15.26 5.56
CA THR A 81 -3.29 -14.19 4.58
C THR A 81 -2.44 -14.68 3.43
N THR A 82 -2.97 -14.52 2.22
CA THR A 82 -2.22 -14.70 0.97
C THR A 82 -1.03 -13.74 0.85
N GLY A 83 -1.06 -12.64 1.61
CA GLY A 83 0.06 -11.73 1.77
C GLY A 83 -0.36 -10.32 2.18
N THR A 84 0.65 -9.49 2.41
CA THR A 84 0.53 -8.04 2.51
C THR A 84 0.77 -7.42 1.14
N VAL A 85 -0.13 -6.56 0.68
CA VAL A 85 -0.08 -5.93 -0.63
C VAL A 85 0.28 -4.46 -0.50
N PHE A 86 1.37 -4.05 -1.12
CA PHE A 86 1.73 -2.65 -1.32
C PHE A 86 1.31 -2.24 -2.73
N GLU A 87 0.51 -1.19 -2.84
CA GLU A 87 -0.10 -0.77 -4.08
C GLU A 87 0.07 0.74 -4.29
N LEU A 88 0.55 1.14 -5.47
CA LEU A 88 0.57 2.53 -5.93
C LEU A 88 -0.53 2.71 -6.97
N ILE A 89 -1.56 3.47 -6.61
CA ILE A 89 -2.78 3.64 -7.43
C ILE A 89 -2.87 5.08 -7.92
N PRO A 90 -2.94 5.35 -9.23
CA PRO A 90 -3.19 6.71 -9.69
C PRO A 90 -4.54 7.23 -9.18
N ALA A 91 -4.61 8.49 -8.75
CA ALA A 91 -5.80 9.07 -8.12
C ALA A 91 -7.05 9.04 -9.02
N ASP A 92 -6.86 9.07 -10.34
CA ASP A 92 -7.93 8.97 -11.33
C ASP A 92 -8.64 7.60 -11.31
N PHE A 93 -8.00 6.55 -10.76
CA PHE A 93 -8.54 5.19 -10.66
C PHE A 93 -9.35 4.96 -9.38
N GLN A 94 -9.14 5.76 -8.34
CA GLN A 94 -9.88 5.65 -7.07
C GLN A 94 -11.36 6.01 -7.20
N ARG A 95 -11.77 6.77 -8.24
CA ARG A 95 -13.19 7.15 -8.46
C ARG A 95 -14.06 6.03 -9.05
N LYS A 96 -13.50 4.84 -9.33
CA LYS A 96 -14.20 3.72 -9.97
C LYS A 96 -14.37 2.48 -9.08
N LEU A 97 -14.01 2.59 -7.80
CA LEU A 97 -14.21 1.58 -6.76
C LEU A 97 -15.15 2.15 -5.69
#